data_AF-A0A9E3W994-F1
#
_entry.id   AF-A0A9E3W994-F1
#
_cell.length_a   1.000
_cell.length_b   1.000
_cell.length_c   1.000
_cell.angle_alpha   90.00
_cell.angle_beta   90.00
_cell.angle_gamma   90.00
#
_symmetry.space_group_name_H-M   'P 1'
#
loop_
_entity.id
_entity.type
_entity.pdbx_description
1 polymer ?
#
loop_
_entity_poly.entity_id
_entity_poly.type
_entity_poly.pdbx_seq_one_letter_code
_entity_poly.pdbx_strand_id
1 'polypeptide(L)'
;MSDLDTFLAKVQQNIKLLSSSDAKIRREAAVWLGEAGDPSAITRLKQVYEEDPNGGVRKAAAYSLGMFRALEIGMNSSDNDLVIERLEDIVLRDKMGRRVPIRLGCLTRLLLALIVSLAIILAFNFLIWPRYQDQILAFLSVPAEQGEMESNPATNTESAQDALDTLLIAIREDAAALQTQYQNPGTLDCQIAFKNPIVYNPDRLGDQPALGAVATRLNAQVMQLVTAKAPYNQACAAGETVLAAEAVAVPLATLETSLADLNAIEADLKAES
;
A
#
# COMPACT_ATOMS: atom_id res chain seq x y z
N MET A 1 25.91 4.76 46.65
CA MET A 1 25.72 5.29 45.29
C MET A 1 24.34 4.87 44.86
N SER A 2 23.56 5.80 44.29
CA SER A 2 22.26 5.46 43.71
C SER A 2 22.46 4.54 42.49
N ASP A 3 21.48 3.69 42.18
CA ASP A 3 21.49 2.86 40.97
C ASP A 3 21.58 3.73 39.70
N LEU A 4 20.95 4.91 39.75
CA LEU A 4 21.05 5.95 38.72
C LEU A 4 22.48 6.47 38.54
N ASP A 5 23.21 6.76 39.61
CA ASP A 5 24.59 7.26 39.54
C ASP A 5 25.51 6.24 38.88
N THR A 6 25.27 4.95 39.15
CA THR A 6 26.02 3.83 38.58
C THR A 6 25.76 3.73 37.08
N PHE A 7 24.50 3.87 36.65
CA PHE A 7 24.14 3.89 35.24
C PHE A 7 24.79 5.06 34.50
N LEU A 8 24.70 6.28 35.04
CA LEU A 8 25.29 7.47 34.43
C LEU A 8 26.83 7.35 34.32
N ALA A 9 27.48 6.76 35.33
CA ALA A 9 28.91 6.47 35.26
C ALA A 9 29.25 5.48 34.12
N LYS A 10 28.44 4.44 33.90
CA LYS A 10 28.59 3.51 32.76
C LYS A 10 28.37 4.22 31.42
N VAL A 11 27.42 5.14 31.32
CA VAL A 11 27.22 5.96 30.10
C VAL A 11 28.46 6.77 29.79
N GLN A 12 28.98 7.52 30.77
CA GLN A 12 30.19 8.32 30.60
C GLN A 12 31.41 7.46 30.25
N GLN A 13 31.53 6.27 30.84
CA GLN A 13 32.57 5.32 30.49
C GLN A 13 32.46 4.88 29.03
N ASN A 14 31.26 4.49 28.57
CA ASN A 14 31.06 4.04 27.19
C ASN A 14 31.27 5.16 26.17
N ILE A 15 30.91 6.41 26.50
CA ILE A 15 31.24 7.58 25.67
C ILE A 15 32.77 7.71 25.49
N LYS A 16 33.56 7.46 26.55
CA LYS A 16 35.03 7.44 26.44
C LYS A 16 35.53 6.28 25.59
N LEU A 17 34.90 5.11 25.69
CA LEU A 17 35.27 3.91 24.90
C LEU A 17 35.05 4.08 23.39
N LEU A 18 34.22 5.03 22.96
CA LEU A 18 34.11 5.43 21.55
C LEU A 18 35.43 5.99 20.96
N SER A 19 36.42 6.31 21.80
CA SER A 19 37.76 6.73 21.38
C SER A 19 38.81 5.62 21.50
N SER A 20 38.40 4.38 21.80
CA SER A 20 39.32 3.25 21.94
C SER A 20 40.09 2.97 20.64
N SER A 21 41.34 2.54 20.76
CA SER A 21 42.13 2.08 19.60
C SER A 21 41.54 0.82 18.96
N ASP A 22 40.87 -0.02 19.74
CA ASP A 22 40.23 -1.25 19.27
C ASP A 22 38.83 -0.95 18.68
N ALA A 23 38.67 -1.23 17.38
CA ALA A 23 37.40 -1.08 16.67
C ALA A 23 36.28 -1.96 17.25
N LYS A 24 36.59 -3.13 17.82
CA LYS A 24 35.61 -4.00 18.47
C LYS A 24 35.02 -3.33 19.71
N ILE A 25 35.87 -2.72 20.54
CA ILE A 25 35.46 -1.99 21.74
C ILE A 25 34.62 -0.77 21.35
N ARG A 26 35.05 0.02 20.35
CA ARG A 26 34.27 1.17 19.86
C ARG A 26 32.89 0.76 19.38
N ARG A 27 32.80 -0.34 18.63
CA ARG A 27 31.54 -0.91 18.12
C ARG A 27 30.62 -1.32 19.28
N GLU A 28 31.15 -2.02 20.28
CA GLU A 28 30.39 -2.47 21.45
C GLU A 28 29.89 -1.30 22.29
N ALA A 29 30.74 -0.29 22.51
CA ALA A 29 30.35 0.94 23.18
C ALA A 29 29.25 1.70 22.40
N ALA A 30 29.38 1.80 21.07
CA ALA A 30 28.38 2.46 20.24
C ALA A 30 27.01 1.76 20.33
N VAL A 31 27.01 0.44 20.24
CA VAL A 31 25.82 -0.40 20.41
C VAL A 31 25.18 -0.19 21.78
N TRP A 32 25.98 -0.31 22.84
CA TRP A 32 25.51 -0.21 24.21
C TRP A 32 24.87 1.16 24.48
N LEU A 33 25.48 2.25 24.00
CA LEU A 33 24.95 3.61 24.16
C LEU A 33 23.58 3.80 23.49
N GLY A 34 23.34 3.14 22.35
CA GLY A 34 22.02 3.16 21.71
C GLY A 34 20.96 2.36 22.48
N GLU A 35 21.36 1.24 23.09
CA GLU A 35 20.48 0.42 23.93
C GLU A 35 20.22 1.05 25.30
N ALA A 36 21.17 1.86 25.81
CA ALA A 36 21.03 2.63 27.04
C ALA A 36 20.09 3.84 26.88
N GLY A 37 19.94 4.38 25.66
CA GLY A 37 18.98 5.44 25.37
C GLY A 37 19.30 6.80 26.00
N ASP A 38 20.51 7.01 26.53
CA ASP A 38 20.92 8.29 27.11
C ASP A 38 21.30 9.31 26.01
N PRO A 39 20.55 10.43 25.87
CA PRO A 39 20.78 11.40 24.79
C PRO A 39 22.15 12.08 24.81
N SER A 40 22.87 12.07 25.94
CA SER A 40 24.22 12.65 26.04
C SER A 40 25.24 11.99 25.09
N ALA A 41 24.96 10.78 24.63
CA ALA A 41 25.79 10.05 23.70
C ALA A 41 25.63 10.48 22.23
N ILE A 42 24.54 11.15 21.87
CA ILE A 42 24.15 11.43 20.47
C ILE A 42 25.25 12.17 19.73
N THR A 43 25.79 13.25 20.31
CA THR A 43 26.83 14.06 19.68
C THR A 43 28.07 13.24 19.35
N ARG A 44 28.52 12.38 20.29
CA ARG A 44 29.70 11.55 20.08
C ARG A 44 29.43 10.43 19.08
N LEU A 45 28.24 9.82 19.11
CA LEU A 45 27.83 8.80 18.16
C LEU A 45 27.72 9.35 16.73
N LYS A 46 27.24 10.59 16.56
CA LYS A 46 27.22 11.28 15.27
C LYS A 46 28.64 11.43 14.71
N GLN A 47 29.59 11.87 15.54
CA GLN A 47 30.98 11.97 15.11
C GLN A 47 31.56 10.60 14.71
N VAL A 48 31.28 9.55 15.48
CA VAL A 48 31.72 8.17 15.14
C VAL A 48 31.09 7.69 13.83
N TYR A 49 29.83 8.04 13.57
CA TYR A 49 29.16 7.71 12.32
C TYR A 49 29.83 8.39 11.11
N GLU A 50 30.27 9.63 11.25
CA GLU A 50 30.86 10.43 10.16
C GLU A 50 32.35 10.11 9.95
N GLU A 51 33.11 9.93 11.03
CA GLU A 51 34.58 9.97 11.00
C GLU A 51 35.27 8.62 11.25
N ASP A 52 34.57 7.60 11.79
CA ASP A 52 35.27 6.36 12.18
C ASP A 52 35.81 5.60 10.96
N PRO A 53 37.08 5.17 10.96
CA PRO A 53 37.68 4.47 9.82
C PRO A 53 37.03 3.10 9.58
N ASN A 54 36.50 2.45 10.61
CA ASN A 54 35.94 1.11 10.52
C ASN A 54 34.45 1.16 10.14
N GLY A 55 34.09 0.58 9.00
CA GLY A 55 32.70 0.54 8.51
C GLY A 55 31.73 -0.21 9.44
N GLY A 56 32.21 -1.20 10.20
CA GLY A 56 31.40 -1.90 11.21
C GLY A 56 31.06 -1.02 12.41
N VAL A 57 31.97 -0.13 12.81
CA VAL A 57 31.73 0.86 13.88
C VAL A 57 30.76 1.93 13.38
N ARG A 58 30.93 2.46 12.16
CA ARG A 58 29.97 3.41 11.57
C ARG A 58 28.55 2.83 11.50
N LYS A 59 28.40 1.56 11.11
CA LYS A 59 27.10 0.85 11.11
C LYS A 59 26.49 0.75 12.51
N ALA A 60 27.31 0.50 13.53
CA ALA A 60 26.84 0.48 14.92
C ALA A 60 26.37 1.86 15.38
N ALA A 61 27.12 2.92 15.08
CA ALA A 61 26.74 4.29 15.39
C ALA A 61 25.44 4.71 14.67
N ALA A 62 25.31 4.39 13.38
CA ALA A 62 24.08 4.61 12.61
C ALA A 62 22.87 3.91 13.25
N TYR A 63 23.03 2.65 13.65
CA TYR A 63 22.00 1.88 14.34
C TYR A 63 21.57 2.57 15.64
N SER A 64 22.52 2.97 16.47
CA SER A 64 22.25 3.64 17.75
C SER A 64 21.55 4.99 17.57
N LEU A 65 21.95 5.78 16.57
CA LEU A 65 21.23 7.02 16.22
C LEU A 65 19.79 6.75 15.76
N GLY A 66 19.56 5.64 15.04
CA GLY A 66 18.22 5.19 14.69
C GLY A 66 17.36 4.84 15.91
N MET A 67 17.95 4.22 16.94
CA MET A 67 17.28 3.95 18.22
C MET A 67 16.88 5.24 18.92
N PHE A 68 17.73 6.26 18.95
CA PHE A 68 17.39 7.58 19.51
C PHE A 68 16.22 8.24 18.79
N ARG A 69 16.18 8.15 17.45
CA ARG A 69 15.04 8.66 16.67
C ARG A 69 13.74 7.91 16.98
N ALA A 70 13.81 6.58 17.08
CA ALA A 70 12.64 5.78 17.46
C ALA A 70 12.17 6.12 18.89
N LEU A 71 13.11 6.37 19.81
CA LEU A 71 12.82 6.81 21.17
C LEU A 71 12.14 8.17 21.18
N GLU A 72 12.66 9.15 20.44
CA GLU A 72 12.07 10.50 20.31
C GLU A 72 10.63 10.44 19.77
N ILE A 73 10.40 9.64 18.73
CA ILE A 73 9.05 9.44 18.16
C ILE A 73 8.11 8.82 19.20
N GLY A 74 8.57 7.77 19.91
CA GLY A 74 7.77 7.10 20.94
C GLY A 74 7.51 7.98 22.16
N MET A 75 8.44 8.87 22.53
CA MET A 75 8.24 9.83 23.61
C MET A 75 7.20 10.90 23.26
N ASN A 76 7.10 11.28 21.99
CA ASN A 76 6.18 12.30 21.49
C ASN A 76 4.78 11.76 21.15
N SER A 77 4.56 10.44 21.20
CA SER A 77 3.23 9.86 20.93
C SER A 77 2.28 10.01 22.13
N SER A 78 0.97 10.00 21.86
CA SER A 78 -0.08 10.14 22.89
C SER A 78 -0.12 9.00 23.91
N ASP A 79 0.54 7.86 23.63
CA ASP A 79 0.63 6.68 24.49
C ASP A 79 2.11 6.31 24.67
N ASN A 80 2.81 7.10 25.50
CA ASN A 80 4.25 6.95 25.77
C ASN A 80 4.55 6.20 27.08
N ASP A 81 3.52 5.70 27.77
CA ASP A 81 3.64 5.00 29.06
C ASP A 81 4.55 3.77 28.94
N LEU A 82 4.38 2.98 27.88
CA LEU A 82 5.23 1.82 27.61
C LEU A 82 6.69 2.22 27.34
N VAL A 83 6.93 3.37 26.71
CA VAL A 83 8.30 3.85 26.43
C VAL A 83 8.98 4.27 27.73
N ILE A 84 8.26 4.97 28.60
CA ILE A 84 8.75 5.38 29.93
C ILE A 84 9.06 4.15 30.78
N GLU A 85 8.17 3.16 30.82
CA GLU A 85 8.41 1.90 31.55
C GLU A 85 9.69 1.20 31.08
N ARG A 86 9.94 1.17 29.77
CA ARG A 86 11.16 0.57 29.20
C ARG A 86 12.42 1.34 29.57
N LEU A 87 12.36 2.67 29.59
CA LEU A 87 13.47 3.50 30.02
C LEU A 87 13.77 3.31 31.51
N GLU A 88 12.75 3.21 32.35
CA GLU A 88 12.90 2.87 33.77
C GLU A 88 13.56 1.49 33.96
N ASP A 89 13.13 0.49 33.18
CA ASP A 89 13.73 -0.84 33.20
C ASP A 89 15.23 -0.82 32.80
N ILE A 90 15.61 0.03 31.84
CA ILE A 90 17.01 0.18 31.43
C ILE A 90 17.83 0.88 32.53
N VAL A 91 17.33 2.00 33.05
CA VAL A 91 18.07 2.86 33.99
C VAL A 91 18.14 2.25 35.40
N LEU A 92 17.02 1.73 35.91
CA LEU A 92 16.91 1.25 37.29
C LEU A 92 17.11 -0.26 37.42
N ARG A 93 16.79 -1.04 36.37
CA ARG A 93 16.85 -2.50 36.42
C ARG A 93 17.95 -3.12 35.56
N ASP A 94 18.75 -2.29 34.86
CA ASP A 94 19.82 -2.69 33.92
C ASP A 94 19.33 -3.70 32.86
N LYS A 95 18.01 -3.64 32.53
CA LYS A 95 17.37 -4.55 31.57
C LYS A 95 17.38 -3.95 30.17
N MET A 96 18.51 -4.12 29.47
CA MET A 96 18.61 -3.72 28.07
C MET A 96 17.87 -4.69 27.14
N GLY A 97 17.23 -4.14 26.11
CA GLY A 97 16.54 -4.93 25.07
C GLY A 97 17.53 -5.85 24.33
N ARG A 98 17.22 -7.14 24.26
CA ARG A 98 18.09 -8.11 23.57
C ARG A 98 17.87 -8.03 22.07
N ARG A 99 18.94 -7.86 21.29
CA ARG A 99 18.90 -8.07 19.83
C ARG A 99 18.41 -9.47 19.54
N VAL A 100 17.28 -9.60 18.84
CA VAL A 100 16.80 -10.92 18.40
C VAL A 100 17.80 -11.44 17.37
N PRO A 101 18.52 -12.55 17.64
CA PRO A 101 19.40 -13.12 16.64
C PRO A 101 18.50 -13.71 15.56
N ILE A 102 18.42 -13.07 14.40
CA ILE A 102 17.86 -13.72 13.22
C ILE A 102 18.80 -14.91 12.95
N ARG A 103 18.34 -16.12 13.29
CA ARG A 103 19.13 -17.33 13.03
C ARG A 103 19.35 -17.38 11.52
N LEU A 104 20.58 -17.19 11.07
CA LEU A 104 20.97 -17.29 9.65
C LEU A 104 20.46 -18.59 9.00
N GLY A 105 20.29 -19.66 9.80
CA GLY A 105 19.68 -20.92 9.39
C GLY A 105 18.20 -20.83 8.97
N CYS A 106 17.42 -19.90 9.51
CA CYS A 106 16.04 -19.68 9.09
C CYS A 106 15.99 -18.99 7.72
N LEU A 107 16.86 -18.01 7.53
CA LEU A 107 16.91 -17.20 6.31
C LEU A 107 17.43 -18.01 5.11
N THR A 108 18.41 -18.90 5.34
CA THR A 108 18.89 -19.86 4.33
C THR A 108 17.82 -20.89 3.95
N ARG A 109 17.02 -21.38 4.91
CA ARG A 109 15.88 -22.26 4.63
C ARG A 109 14.79 -21.56 3.82
N LEU A 110 14.49 -20.31 4.15
CA LEU A 110 13.54 -19.48 3.41
C LEU A 110 14.00 -19.24 1.98
N LEU A 111 15.29 -18.91 1.79
CA LEU A 111 15.88 -18.72 0.47
C LEU A 111 15.80 -20.03 -0.36
N LEU A 112 16.15 -21.17 0.24
CA LEU A 112 16.02 -22.47 -0.41
C LEU A 112 14.56 -22.78 -0.80
N ALA A 113 13.61 -22.52 0.09
CA ALA A 113 12.19 -22.71 -0.21
C ALA A 113 11.73 -21.82 -1.37
N LEU A 114 12.22 -20.58 -1.44
CA LEU A 114 11.90 -19.64 -2.51
C LEU A 114 12.50 -20.07 -3.86
N ILE A 115 13.74 -20.56 -3.86
CA ILE A 115 14.39 -21.13 -5.04
C ILE A 115 13.65 -22.40 -5.53
N VAL A 116 13.25 -23.28 -4.61
CA VAL A 116 12.48 -24.48 -4.94
C VAL A 116 11.11 -24.11 -5.51
N SER A 117 10.42 -23.14 -4.91
CA SER A 117 9.15 -22.61 -5.43
C SER A 117 9.31 -22.06 -6.85
N LEU A 118 10.34 -21.24 -7.10
CA LEU A 118 10.64 -20.72 -8.42
C LEU A 118 10.93 -21.84 -9.44
N ALA A 119 11.69 -22.87 -9.04
CA ALA A 119 11.97 -24.01 -9.89
C ALA A 119 10.70 -24.81 -10.23
N ILE A 120 9.78 -24.98 -9.27
CA ILE A 120 8.48 -25.64 -9.51
C ILE A 120 7.65 -24.83 -10.50
N ILE A 121 7.59 -23.51 -10.36
CA ILE A 121 6.85 -22.63 -11.28
C ILE A 121 7.43 -22.71 -12.69
N LEU A 122 8.77 -22.67 -12.82
CA LEU A 122 9.44 -22.79 -14.11
C LEU A 122 9.22 -24.17 -14.74
N ALA A 123 9.30 -25.24 -13.95
CA ALA A 123 9.01 -26.59 -14.41
C ALA A 123 7.55 -26.72 -14.87
N PHE A 124 6.60 -26.14 -14.15
CA PHE A 124 5.19 -26.11 -14.54
C PHE A 124 5.00 -25.35 -15.86
N ASN A 125 5.64 -24.19 -16.00
CA ASN A 125 5.57 -23.38 -17.21
C ASN A 125 6.24 -24.06 -18.42
N PHE A 126 7.37 -24.75 -18.25
CA PHE A 126 8.10 -25.33 -19.39
C PHE A 126 7.72 -26.79 -19.72
N LEU A 127 7.29 -27.59 -18.75
CA LEU A 127 7.04 -29.03 -18.94
C LEU A 127 5.57 -29.38 -19.03
N ILE A 128 4.73 -28.65 -18.29
CA ILE A 128 3.30 -28.93 -18.15
C ILE A 128 2.53 -28.02 -19.11
N TRP A 129 2.77 -26.71 -19.08
CA TRP A 129 2.04 -25.74 -19.92
C TRP A 129 2.00 -26.09 -21.42
N PRO A 130 3.09 -26.48 -22.11
CA PRO A 130 3.04 -26.77 -23.55
C PRO A 130 2.25 -28.04 -23.90
N ARG A 131 2.15 -28.99 -22.97
CA ARG A 131 1.39 -30.24 -23.15
C ARG A 131 -0.10 -30.07 -22.88
N TYR A 132 -0.44 -29.18 -21.95
CA TYR A 132 -1.83 -28.85 -21.64
C TYR A 132 -2.35 -27.69 -22.47
N GLN A 133 -1.52 -26.98 -23.23
CA GLN A 133 -1.93 -25.88 -24.11
C GLN A 133 -3.04 -26.31 -25.08
N ASP A 134 -2.89 -27.47 -25.73
CA ASP A 134 -3.89 -27.97 -26.68
C ASP A 134 -5.20 -28.42 -25.99
N GLN A 135 -5.11 -29.00 -24.79
CA GLN A 135 -6.29 -29.41 -24.00
C GLN A 135 -7.01 -28.22 -23.36
N ILE A 136 -6.27 -27.21 -22.91
CA ILE A 136 -6.83 -25.97 -22.37
C ILE A 136 -7.43 -25.15 -23.51
N LEU A 137 -6.81 -25.08 -24.69
CA LEU A 137 -7.43 -24.51 -25.90
C LEU A 137 -8.65 -25.29 -26.34
N ALA A 138 -8.72 -26.61 -26.13
CA ALA A 138 -9.90 -27.43 -26.42
C ALA A 138 -11.00 -27.33 -25.33
N PHE A 139 -10.64 -26.99 -24.09
CA PHE A 139 -11.58 -26.77 -22.98
C PHE A 139 -12.10 -25.33 -22.95
N LEU A 140 -11.25 -24.37 -23.33
CA LEU A 140 -11.59 -22.96 -23.58
C LEU A 140 -12.17 -22.75 -24.98
N SER A 141 -12.01 -23.71 -25.90
CA SER A 141 -12.89 -23.79 -27.05
C SER A 141 -14.24 -24.21 -26.53
N VAL A 142 -15.08 -23.21 -26.31
CA VAL A 142 -16.51 -23.33 -26.53
C VAL A 142 -16.66 -24.14 -27.82
N PRO A 143 -17.41 -25.27 -27.82
CA PRO A 143 -17.73 -25.90 -29.09
C PRO A 143 -18.28 -24.78 -29.97
N ALA A 144 -17.87 -24.73 -31.24
CA ALA A 144 -18.55 -23.90 -32.21
C ALA A 144 -19.97 -24.47 -32.40
N GLU A 145 -20.81 -24.40 -31.36
CA GLU A 145 -22.20 -24.13 -31.56
C GLU A 145 -22.21 -22.83 -32.35
N GLN A 146 -22.68 -22.99 -33.58
CA GLN A 146 -23.39 -21.96 -34.32
C GLN A 146 -24.65 -21.57 -33.51
N GLY A 147 -24.44 -21.12 -32.28
CA GLY A 147 -25.33 -20.27 -31.53
C GLY A 147 -24.86 -18.88 -31.84
N GLU A 148 -25.72 -18.13 -32.51
CA GLU A 148 -25.58 -16.69 -32.72
C GLU A 148 -25.03 -16.08 -31.43
N MET A 149 -23.77 -15.67 -31.52
CA MET A 149 -23.17 -14.81 -30.53
C MET A 149 -23.96 -13.52 -30.66
N GLU A 150 -24.99 -13.37 -29.83
CA GLU A 150 -25.59 -12.09 -29.57
C GLU A 150 -24.49 -11.27 -28.88
N SER A 151 -23.59 -10.74 -29.71
CA SER A 151 -23.11 -9.40 -29.55
C SER A 151 -24.31 -8.58 -29.09
N ASN A 152 -24.34 -8.21 -27.82
CA ASN A 152 -24.94 -6.93 -27.49
C ASN A 152 -24.31 -5.91 -28.47
N PRO A 153 -25.12 -5.11 -29.18
CA PRO A 153 -24.99 -4.91 -30.62
C PRO A 153 -23.84 -3.95 -31.00
N ALA A 154 -22.60 -4.37 -30.82
CA ALA A 154 -21.45 -3.74 -31.46
C ALA A 154 -21.05 -4.55 -32.70
N THR A 155 -22.03 -4.80 -33.57
CA THR A 155 -21.80 -5.24 -34.95
C THR A 155 -21.05 -4.14 -35.69
N ASN A 156 -19.72 -4.18 -35.69
CA ASN A 156 -18.79 -3.63 -36.71
C ASN A 156 -19.14 -2.28 -37.37
N THR A 157 -19.86 -1.40 -36.67
CA THR A 157 -20.33 -0.09 -37.15
C THR A 157 -20.77 0.81 -35.99
N GLU A 158 -20.33 0.54 -34.75
CA GLU A 158 -20.60 1.44 -33.63
C GLU A 158 -19.54 2.54 -33.68
N SER A 159 -19.96 3.79 -33.89
CA SER A 159 -19.03 4.92 -33.94
C SER A 159 -18.32 5.07 -32.60
N ALA A 160 -17.11 5.65 -32.59
CA ALA A 160 -16.41 5.92 -31.33
C ALA A 160 -17.28 6.74 -30.36
N GLN A 161 -18.18 7.55 -30.90
CA GLN A 161 -19.14 8.36 -30.17
C GLN A 161 -20.22 7.53 -29.46
N ASP A 162 -20.81 6.53 -30.14
CA ASP A 162 -21.85 5.68 -29.57
C ASP A 162 -21.31 4.77 -28.44
N ALA A 163 -20.05 4.35 -28.58
CA ALA A 163 -19.33 3.67 -27.50
C ALA A 163 -19.06 4.58 -26.29
N LEU A 164 -18.77 5.87 -26.51
CA LEU A 164 -18.60 6.85 -25.43
C LEU A 164 -19.94 7.22 -24.77
N ASP A 165 -21.02 7.30 -25.55
CA ASP A 165 -22.38 7.52 -25.04
C ASP A 165 -22.83 6.35 -24.14
N THR A 166 -22.60 5.12 -24.60
CA THR A 166 -22.88 3.91 -23.80
C THR A 166 -22.09 3.91 -22.49
N LEU A 167 -20.81 4.30 -22.54
CA LEU A 167 -19.98 4.43 -21.35
C LEU A 167 -20.50 5.50 -20.39
N LEU A 168 -20.89 6.67 -20.91
CA LEU A 168 -21.45 7.77 -20.11
C LEU A 168 -22.72 7.34 -19.39
N ILE A 169 -23.64 6.66 -20.08
CA ILE A 169 -24.89 6.15 -19.50
C ILE A 169 -24.57 5.16 -18.36
N ALA A 170 -23.66 4.21 -18.59
CA ALA A 170 -23.29 3.23 -17.57
C ALA A 170 -22.68 3.86 -16.31
N ILE A 171 -21.81 4.88 -16.45
CA ILE A 171 -21.23 5.60 -15.31
C ILE A 171 -22.33 6.35 -14.55
N ARG A 172 -23.24 7.01 -15.27
CA ARG A 172 -24.34 7.78 -14.65
C ARG A 172 -25.28 6.90 -13.85
N GLU A 173 -25.69 5.75 -14.39
CA GLU A 173 -26.56 4.79 -13.70
C GLU A 173 -25.90 4.28 -12.40
N ASP A 174 -24.64 3.85 -12.48
CA ASP A 174 -23.91 3.35 -11.31
C ASP A 174 -23.66 4.44 -10.27
N ALA A 175 -23.32 5.66 -10.69
CA ALA A 175 -23.11 6.80 -9.80
C ALA A 175 -24.40 7.22 -9.09
N ALA A 176 -25.53 7.24 -9.80
CA ALA A 176 -26.83 7.57 -9.21
C ALA A 176 -27.32 6.49 -8.22
N ALA A 177 -27.12 5.21 -8.55
CA ALA A 177 -27.44 4.10 -7.65
C ALA A 177 -26.60 4.19 -6.35
N LEU A 178 -25.30 4.46 -6.48
CA LEU A 178 -24.41 4.61 -5.33
C LEU A 178 -24.73 5.85 -4.49
N GLN A 179 -25.06 6.98 -5.14
CA GLN A 179 -25.47 8.21 -4.46
C GLN A 179 -26.72 7.98 -3.61
N THR A 180 -27.73 7.30 -4.16
CA THR A 180 -28.98 6.97 -3.45
C THR A 180 -28.71 6.13 -2.19
N GLN A 181 -27.79 5.16 -2.29
CA GLN A 181 -27.37 4.34 -1.16
C GLN A 181 -26.63 5.16 -0.09
N TYR A 182 -25.78 6.12 -0.49
CA TYR A 182 -25.00 6.95 0.44
C TYR A 182 -25.81 8.06 1.10
N GLN A 183 -26.90 8.51 0.47
CA GLN A 183 -27.88 9.41 1.11
C GLN A 183 -28.65 8.72 2.25
N ASN A 184 -28.71 7.38 2.25
CA ASN A 184 -29.38 6.59 3.28
C ASN A 184 -28.42 5.56 3.93
N PRO A 185 -27.38 6.00 4.67
CA PRO A 185 -26.36 5.09 5.19
C PRO A 185 -26.87 4.15 6.29
N GLY A 186 -28.05 4.43 6.87
CA GLY A 186 -28.65 3.61 7.93
C GLY A 186 -29.18 2.25 7.47
N THR A 187 -29.20 1.96 6.17
CA THR A 187 -29.59 0.66 5.60
C THR A 187 -28.70 0.35 4.41
N LEU A 188 -27.89 -0.71 4.47
CA LEU A 188 -27.01 -1.12 3.37
C LEU A 188 -27.67 -2.20 2.49
N ASP A 189 -27.91 -1.89 1.21
CA ASP A 189 -28.35 -2.85 0.20
C ASP A 189 -27.18 -3.37 -0.63
N CYS A 190 -26.73 -4.60 -0.34
CA CYS A 190 -25.66 -5.27 -1.08
C CYS A 190 -26.11 -5.97 -2.37
N GLN A 191 -27.38 -5.83 -2.79
CA GLN A 191 -27.94 -6.44 -3.99
C GLN A 191 -28.04 -5.47 -5.18
N ILE A 192 -27.53 -4.25 -5.04
CA ILE A 192 -27.52 -3.26 -6.13
C ILE A 192 -26.70 -3.80 -7.31
N ALA A 193 -27.36 -3.94 -8.46
CA ALA A 193 -26.76 -4.42 -9.70
C ALA A 193 -26.03 -3.28 -10.43
N PHE A 194 -24.72 -3.18 -10.22
CA PHE A 194 -23.87 -2.22 -10.93
C PHE A 194 -23.45 -2.76 -12.30
N LYS A 195 -23.42 -1.86 -13.30
CA LYS A 195 -22.93 -2.14 -14.65
C LYS A 195 -21.41 -2.34 -14.69
N ASN A 196 -20.68 -1.72 -13.77
CA ASN A 196 -19.22 -1.75 -13.65
C ASN A 196 -18.52 -1.38 -14.97
N PRO A 197 -18.69 -0.14 -15.45
CA PRO A 197 -18.06 0.31 -16.68
C PRO A 197 -16.54 0.22 -16.59
N ILE A 198 -15.90 -0.15 -17.71
CA ILE A 198 -14.45 -0.15 -17.86
C ILE A 198 -13.99 1.08 -18.64
N VAL A 199 -12.74 1.47 -18.45
CA VAL A 199 -12.15 2.59 -19.19
C VAL A 199 -12.16 2.33 -20.69
N TYR A 200 -12.46 3.37 -21.46
CA TYR A 200 -12.40 3.37 -22.91
C TYR A 200 -10.94 3.40 -23.38
N ASN A 201 -10.58 2.57 -24.37
CA ASN A 201 -9.24 2.60 -24.97
C ASN A 201 -9.13 3.74 -26.00
N PRO A 202 -8.29 4.77 -25.78
CA PRO A 202 -8.14 5.89 -26.69
C PRO A 202 -7.63 5.51 -28.09
N ASP A 203 -6.94 4.38 -28.23
CA ASP A 203 -6.40 3.93 -29.53
C ASP A 203 -7.52 3.68 -30.57
N ARG A 204 -8.77 3.51 -30.11
CA ARG A 204 -9.95 3.29 -30.98
C ARG A 204 -10.50 4.58 -31.61
N LEU A 205 -10.01 5.75 -31.21
CA LEU A 205 -10.51 7.05 -31.70
C LEU A 205 -9.95 7.46 -33.06
N GLY A 206 -8.90 6.80 -33.56
CA GLY A 206 -8.25 7.21 -34.81
C GLY A 206 -7.87 8.71 -34.81
N ASP A 207 -8.17 9.42 -35.90
CA ASP A 207 -7.88 10.85 -36.07
C ASP A 207 -8.99 11.78 -35.51
N GLN A 208 -9.57 11.46 -34.34
CA GLN A 208 -10.63 12.25 -33.70
C GLN A 208 -10.15 12.90 -32.37
N PRO A 209 -9.37 13.99 -32.43
CA PRO A 209 -8.77 14.60 -31.24
C PRO A 209 -9.80 15.22 -30.28
N ALA A 210 -10.96 15.66 -30.78
CA ALA A 210 -12.02 16.24 -29.96
C ALA A 210 -12.67 15.20 -29.01
N LEU A 211 -12.95 14.00 -29.54
CA LEU A 211 -13.46 12.88 -28.74
C LEU A 211 -12.40 12.29 -27.80
N GLY A 212 -11.10 12.51 -28.06
CA GLY A 212 -10.02 12.15 -27.15
C GLY A 212 -10.07 12.87 -25.80
N ALA A 213 -10.44 14.15 -25.80
CA ALA A 213 -10.62 14.91 -24.55
C ALA A 213 -11.82 14.39 -23.75
N VAL A 214 -12.92 14.05 -24.44
CA VAL A 214 -14.13 13.47 -23.85
C VAL A 214 -13.84 12.09 -23.25
N ALA A 215 -13.16 11.20 -23.99
CA ALA A 215 -12.77 9.87 -23.53
C ALA A 215 -11.87 9.93 -22.28
N THR A 216 -10.93 10.87 -22.25
CA THR A 216 -10.03 11.06 -21.09
C THR A 216 -10.82 11.47 -19.84
N ARG A 217 -11.78 12.39 -20.00
CA ARG A 217 -12.64 12.82 -18.90
C ARG A 217 -13.57 11.71 -18.42
N LEU A 218 -14.17 10.94 -19.33
CA LEU A 218 -14.98 9.76 -18.97
C LEU A 218 -14.15 8.71 -18.22
N ASN A 219 -12.93 8.43 -18.66
CA ASN A 219 -12.04 7.51 -17.98
C ASN A 219 -11.69 7.97 -16.55
N ALA A 220 -11.53 9.27 -16.35
CA ALA A 220 -11.36 9.83 -15.00
C ALA A 220 -12.60 9.59 -14.13
N GLN A 221 -13.81 9.74 -14.69
CA GLN A 221 -15.07 9.46 -13.98
C GLN A 221 -15.22 7.98 -13.60
N VAL A 222 -14.80 7.05 -14.47
CA VAL A 222 -14.73 5.61 -14.12
C VAL A 222 -13.86 5.39 -12.88
N MET A 223 -12.69 6.02 -12.81
CA MET A 223 -11.78 5.87 -11.65
C MET A 223 -12.34 6.49 -10.37
N GLN A 224 -13.02 7.64 -10.49
CA GLN A 224 -13.71 8.27 -9.35
C GLN A 224 -14.84 7.37 -8.83
N LEU A 225 -15.63 6.77 -9.72
CA LEU A 225 -16.69 5.84 -9.36
C LEU A 225 -16.16 4.59 -8.64
N VAL A 226 -15.07 3.98 -9.14
CA VAL A 226 -14.43 2.83 -8.49
C VAL A 226 -13.97 3.19 -7.07
N THR A 227 -13.36 4.37 -6.91
CA THR A 227 -12.88 4.84 -5.60
C THR A 227 -14.05 5.13 -4.67
N ALA A 228 -15.09 5.81 -5.15
CA ALA A 228 -16.29 6.13 -4.38
C ALA A 228 -17.05 4.88 -3.94
N LYS A 229 -16.99 3.78 -4.71
CA LYS A 229 -17.64 2.50 -4.40
C LYS A 229 -16.86 1.65 -3.38
N ALA A 230 -15.61 1.99 -3.08
CA ALA A 230 -14.77 1.18 -2.20
C ALA A 230 -15.37 0.97 -0.78
N PRO A 231 -15.90 1.99 -0.09
CA PRO A 231 -16.54 1.82 1.23
C PRO A 231 -17.76 0.89 1.18
N TYR A 232 -18.59 1.02 0.14
CA TYR A 232 -19.72 0.12 -0.10
C TYR A 232 -19.28 -1.34 -0.26
N ASN A 233 -18.30 -1.60 -1.14
CA ASN A 233 -17.79 -2.95 -1.37
C ASN A 233 -17.19 -3.56 -0.10
N GLN A 234 -16.47 -2.75 0.69
CA GLN A 234 -15.86 -3.18 1.94
C GLN A 234 -16.92 -3.57 2.98
N ALA A 235 -17.94 -2.73 3.17
CA ALA A 235 -19.03 -3.00 4.12
C ALA A 235 -19.82 -4.25 3.72
N CYS A 236 -20.12 -4.42 2.43
CA CYS A 236 -20.78 -5.61 1.92
C CYS A 236 -19.94 -6.88 2.09
N ALA A 237 -18.61 -6.82 1.87
CA ALA A 237 -17.72 -7.95 2.09
C ALA A 237 -17.57 -8.32 3.58
N ALA A 238 -17.66 -7.32 4.46
CA ALA A 238 -17.64 -7.50 5.92
C ALA A 238 -18.98 -8.01 6.49
N GLY A 239 -20.05 -8.03 5.69
CA GLY A 239 -21.39 -8.43 6.13
C GLY A 239 -22.05 -7.38 7.03
N GLU A 240 -21.66 -6.11 6.91
CA GLU A 240 -22.27 -5.00 7.64
C GLU A 240 -23.69 -4.72 7.12
N THR A 241 -24.54 -4.14 7.97
CA THR A 241 -25.93 -3.77 7.60
C THR A 241 -26.14 -2.27 7.51
N VAL A 242 -25.13 -1.49 7.86
CA VAL A 242 -25.13 -0.02 7.89
C VAL A 242 -23.79 0.49 7.40
N LEU A 243 -23.78 1.67 6.77
CA LEU A 243 -22.55 2.36 6.41
C LEU A 243 -22.24 3.42 7.47
N ALA A 244 -20.97 3.51 7.90
CA ALA A 244 -20.54 4.57 8.79
C ALA A 244 -20.70 5.93 8.11
N ALA A 245 -21.37 6.89 8.76
CA ALA A 245 -21.68 8.21 8.20
C ALA A 245 -20.39 8.97 7.81
N GLU A 246 -19.32 8.80 8.58
CA GLU A 246 -18.01 9.40 8.30
C GLU A 246 -17.33 8.80 7.06
N ALA A 247 -17.60 7.52 6.76
CA ALA A 247 -17.00 6.83 5.61
C ALA A 247 -17.66 7.19 4.27
N VAL A 248 -18.90 7.69 4.29
CA VAL A 248 -19.67 8.02 3.08
C VAL A 248 -19.68 9.51 2.73
N ALA A 249 -19.32 10.41 3.66
CA ALA A 249 -19.38 11.85 3.44
C ALA A 249 -18.49 12.33 2.27
N VAL A 250 -17.24 11.87 2.20
CA VAL A 250 -16.28 12.24 1.14
C VAL A 250 -16.65 11.61 -0.22
N PRO A 251 -16.97 10.30 -0.30
CA PRO A 251 -17.48 9.69 -1.53
C PRO A 251 -18.75 10.35 -2.06
N LEU A 252 -19.69 10.75 -1.18
CA LEU A 252 -20.93 11.39 -1.59
C LEU A 252 -20.69 12.75 -2.28
N ALA A 253 -19.84 13.60 -1.69
CA ALA A 253 -19.45 14.87 -2.31
C ALA A 253 -18.71 14.67 -3.66
N THR A 254 -17.92 13.61 -3.75
CA THR A 254 -17.23 13.23 -5.00
C THR A 254 -18.23 12.82 -6.07
N LEU A 255 -19.26 12.03 -5.72
CA LEU A 255 -20.32 11.61 -6.64
C LEU A 255 -21.19 12.78 -7.11
N GLU A 256 -21.51 13.74 -6.25
CA GLU A 256 -22.24 14.96 -6.64
C GLU A 256 -21.47 15.76 -7.69
N THR A 257 -20.15 15.91 -7.49
CA THR A 257 -19.27 16.57 -8.45
C THR A 257 -19.17 15.77 -9.75
N SER A 258 -19.02 14.44 -9.65
CA SER A 258 -18.94 13.52 -10.79
C SER A 258 -20.20 13.60 -11.66
N LEU A 259 -21.38 13.62 -11.05
CA LEU A 259 -22.66 13.72 -11.76
C LEU A 259 -22.82 15.08 -12.46
N ALA A 260 -22.34 16.17 -11.85
CA ALA A 260 -22.32 17.47 -12.50
C ALA A 260 -21.36 17.48 -13.71
N ASP A 261 -20.17 16.90 -13.57
CA ASP A 261 -19.18 16.77 -14.65
C ASP A 261 -19.70 15.90 -15.81
N LEU A 262 -20.42 14.80 -15.52
CA LEU A 262 -21.03 13.95 -16.54
C LEU A 262 -22.05 14.71 -17.40
N ASN A 263 -22.78 15.68 -16.84
CA ASN A 263 -23.69 16.53 -17.61
C ASN A 263 -22.94 17.46 -18.57
N ALA A 264 -21.76 17.97 -18.16
CA ALA A 264 -20.90 18.75 -19.04
C ALA A 264 -20.28 17.88 -20.14
N ILE A 265 -19.82 16.66 -19.79
CA ILE A 265 -19.29 15.69 -20.76
C ILE A 265 -20.36 15.31 -21.79
N GLU A 266 -21.62 15.09 -21.38
CA GLU A 266 -22.72 14.80 -22.30
C GLU A 266 -22.97 15.95 -23.28
N ALA A 267 -22.89 17.20 -22.81
CA ALA A 267 -23.05 18.36 -23.68
C ALA A 267 -21.92 18.45 -24.72
N ASP A 268 -20.68 18.19 -24.32
CA ASP A 268 -19.53 18.18 -25.23
C ASP A 268 -19.62 17.00 -26.24
N LEU A 269 -20.06 15.82 -25.78
CA LEU A 269 -20.23 14.65 -26.63
C LEU A 269 -21.32 14.87 -27.70
N LYS A 270 -22.40 15.60 -27.37
CA LYS A 270 -23.44 16.02 -28.33
C LYS A 270 -23.02 17.15 -29.26
N ALA A 271 -22.01 17.94 -28.88
CA ALA A 271 -21.50 19.02 -29.73
C ALA A 271 -20.59 18.49 -30.85
N GLU A 272 -20.11 17.25 -30.70
CA GLU A 272 -19.21 16.56 -31.64
C GLU A 272 -19.94 15.56 -32.56
N SER A 273 -21.28 15.39 -32.44
CA SER A 273 -22.13 14.61 -33.38
C SER A 273 -22.65 15.46 -34.52
#